data_AF-A0A7S1HC04-F1
#
_entry.id   AF-A0A7S1HC04-F1
#
_cell.length_a   1.000
_cell.length_b   1.000
_cell.length_c   1.000
_cell.angle_alpha   90.00
_cell.angle_beta   90.00
_cell.angle_gamma   90.00
#
_symmetry.space_group_name_H-M   'P 1'
#
loop_
_entity.id
_entity.type
_entity.pdbx_description
1 polymer ?
#
loop_
_entity_poly.entity_id
_entity_poly.type
_entity_poly.pdbx_seq_one_letter_code
_entity_poly.pdbx_strand_id
1 'polypeptide(L)'
;GVNHGAIHYHFGDKDGLYREVLRLPIQALSQELQGFDAPELSLHEAIRRFLQPFLTDDDACSAQLFLREMQAPSAIFLESVARDVAPIFERFVGLLARHAGMDEPTPALVQLAMGLQAMAHDYAMSRPLMDAFYPGLLADDPRLE
;
A
#
# COMPACT_ATOMS: atom_id res chain seq x y z
N GLY A 1 -13.03 29.05 3.53
CA GLY A 1 -11.59 29.20 3.28
C GLY A 1 -10.89 29.32 4.62
N VAL A 2 -10.12 28.31 5.01
CA VAL A 2 -9.42 28.33 6.30
C VAL A 2 -8.18 29.21 6.14
N ASN A 3 -7.99 30.14 7.08
CA ASN A 3 -6.97 31.18 7.07
C ASN A 3 -5.56 30.56 6.99
N HIS A 4 -4.70 31.05 6.09
CA HIS A 4 -3.30 30.57 5.92
C HIS A 4 -2.52 30.52 7.24
N GLY A 5 -2.86 31.34 8.24
CA GLY A 5 -2.27 31.33 9.57
C GLY A 5 -2.54 30.07 10.41
N ALA A 6 -3.62 29.32 10.15
CA ALA A 6 -3.94 28.09 10.87
C ALA A 6 -3.03 26.92 10.45
N ILE A 7 -2.54 26.93 9.21
CA ILE A 7 -1.61 25.90 8.70
C ILE A 7 -0.25 26.02 9.40
N HIS A 8 0.25 27.24 9.58
CA HIS A 8 1.52 27.46 10.30
C HIS A 8 1.45 27.10 11.79
N TYR A 9 0.30 27.31 12.44
CA TYR A 9 0.17 27.04 13.88
C TYR A 9 0.15 25.53 14.22
N HIS A 10 -0.35 24.68 13.31
CA HIS A 10 -0.47 23.24 13.55
C HIS A 10 0.61 22.38 12.86
N PHE A 11 1.20 22.84 11.76
CA PHE A 11 2.12 22.03 10.95
C PHE A 11 3.56 22.60 10.86
N GLY A 12 3.81 23.79 11.42
CA GLY A 12 5.13 24.44 11.44
C GLY A 12 5.53 25.03 10.07
N ASP A 13 5.71 24.17 9.06
CA ASP A 13 6.09 24.51 7.70
C ASP A 13 5.35 23.64 6.64
N LYS A 14 5.58 23.93 5.36
CA LYS A 14 4.99 23.18 4.23
C LYS A 14 5.41 21.71 4.23
N ASP A 15 6.60 21.40 4.72
CA ASP A 15 7.14 20.03 4.77
C ASP A 15 6.48 19.24 5.90
N GLY A 16 6.09 19.88 6.99
CA GLY A 16 5.29 19.32 8.08
C GLY A 16 3.89 18.96 7.62
N LEU A 17 3.23 19.84 6.86
CA LEU A 17 1.95 19.50 6.23
C LEU A 17 2.12 18.34 5.23
N TYR A 18 3.21 18.33 4.46
CA TYR A 18 3.50 17.26 3.51
C TYR A 18 3.68 15.90 4.18
N ARG A 19 4.46 15.86 5.28
CA ARG A 19 4.62 14.66 6.11
C ARG A 19 3.29 14.14 6.62
N GLU A 20 2.44 15.02 7.14
CA GLU A 20 1.14 14.63 7.68
C GLU A 20 0.20 14.07 6.61
N VAL A 21 0.17 14.67 5.42
CA VAL A 21 -0.63 14.14 4.31
C VAL A 21 -0.11 12.78 3.82
N LEU A 22 1.20 12.57 3.79
CA LEU A 22 1.81 11.26 3.44
C LEU A 22 1.64 10.21 4.56
N ARG A 23 1.50 10.63 5.81
CA ARG A 23 1.30 9.75 6.96
C ARG A 23 -0.08 9.08 6.93
N LEU A 24 -1.12 9.80 6.50
CA LEU A 24 -2.50 9.30 6.48
C LEU A 24 -2.68 7.99 5.67
N PRO A 25 -2.25 7.88 4.39
CA PRO A 25 -2.43 6.67 3.60
C PRO A 25 -1.59 5.51 4.15
N ILE A 26 -0.38 5.78 4.66
CA ILE A 26 0.47 4.77 5.30
C ILE A 26 -0.20 4.22 6.56
N GLN A 27 -0.84 5.07 7.35
CA GLN A 27 -1.55 4.63 8.55
C GLN A 27 -2.81 3.85 8.26
N ALA A 28 -3.60 4.29 7.27
CA ALA A 28 -4.78 3.54 6.81
C ALA A 28 -4.36 2.14 6.35
N LEU A 29 -3.34 2.06 5.48
CA LEU A 29 -2.76 0.81 5.03
C LEU A 29 -2.28 -0.05 6.21
N SER A 30 -1.58 0.54 7.17
CA SER A 30 -1.09 -0.18 8.35
C SER A 30 -2.22 -0.75 9.22
N GLN A 31 -3.36 -0.08 9.28
CA GLN A 31 -4.54 -0.52 10.01
C GLN A 31 -5.25 -1.66 9.27
N GLU A 32 -5.42 -1.54 7.97
CA GLU A 32 -6.05 -2.58 7.13
C GLU A 32 -5.23 -3.86 7.08
N LEU A 33 -3.90 -3.74 7.13
CA LEU A 33 -2.99 -4.87 7.17
C LEU A 33 -2.81 -5.45 8.57
N GLN A 34 -3.53 -5.01 9.61
CA GLN A 34 -3.37 -5.63 10.92
C GLN A 34 -3.74 -7.12 10.91
N GLY A 35 -2.81 -7.97 11.39
CA GLY A 35 -3.02 -9.41 11.51
C GLY A 35 -3.04 -10.17 10.18
N PHE A 36 -2.55 -9.58 9.08
CA PHE A 36 -2.44 -10.28 7.79
C PHE A 36 -1.50 -11.50 7.84
N ASP A 37 -0.57 -11.52 8.80
CA ASP A 37 0.50 -12.50 8.97
C ASP A 37 0.28 -13.49 10.12
N ALA A 38 -0.93 -13.49 10.69
CA ALA A 38 -1.30 -14.36 11.81
C ALA A 38 -1.02 -15.85 11.49
N PRO A 39 -0.47 -16.62 12.45
CA PRO A 39 0.07 -17.96 12.20
C PRO A 39 -0.99 -18.99 11.81
N GLU A 40 -2.25 -18.77 12.17
CA GLU A 40 -3.39 -19.63 11.86
C GLU A 40 -3.91 -19.47 10.43
N LEU A 41 -3.52 -18.40 9.74
CA LEU A 41 -4.01 -18.13 8.39
C LEU A 41 -3.40 -19.09 7.38
N SER A 42 -4.23 -19.58 6.46
CA SER A 42 -3.72 -20.20 5.25
C SER A 42 -3.00 -19.17 4.37
N LEU A 43 -2.11 -19.65 3.49
CA LEU A 43 -1.43 -18.80 2.51
C LEU A 43 -2.43 -17.98 1.68
N HIS A 44 -3.54 -18.61 1.29
CA HIS A 44 -4.58 -17.94 0.50
C HIS A 44 -5.23 -16.79 1.26
N GLU A 45 -5.62 -17.01 2.51
CA GLU A 45 -6.22 -15.96 3.35
C GLU A 45 -5.25 -14.82 3.62
N ALA A 46 -3.99 -15.16 3.92
CA ALA A 46 -2.93 -14.19 4.15
C ALA A 46 -2.67 -13.30 2.91
N ILE A 47 -2.47 -13.91 1.73
CA ILE A 47 -2.28 -13.17 0.48
C ILE A 47 -3.50 -12.31 0.17
N ARG A 48 -4.70 -12.85 0.34
CA ARG A 48 -5.94 -12.09 0.11
C ARG A 48 -6.00 -10.86 1.00
N ARG A 49 -5.76 -11.01 2.31
CA ARG A 49 -5.76 -9.89 3.27
C ARG A 49 -4.67 -8.87 2.96
N PHE A 50 -3.50 -9.34 2.52
CA PHE A 50 -2.38 -8.46 2.18
C PHE A 50 -2.65 -7.65 0.91
N LEU A 51 -3.21 -8.25 -0.12
CA LEU A 51 -3.40 -7.58 -1.42
C LEU A 51 -4.67 -6.73 -1.47
N GLN A 52 -5.70 -7.05 -0.69
CA GLN A 52 -7.00 -6.38 -0.76
C GLN A 52 -6.95 -4.84 -0.64
N PRO A 53 -6.17 -4.23 0.28
CA PRO A 53 -6.05 -2.77 0.38
C PRO A 53 -5.57 -2.07 -0.88
N PHE A 54 -4.81 -2.78 -1.72
CA PHE A 54 -4.23 -2.23 -2.95
C PHE A 54 -5.14 -2.39 -4.17
N LEU A 55 -6.26 -3.11 -4.04
CA LEU A 55 -7.17 -3.40 -5.14
C LEU A 55 -8.31 -2.36 -5.26
N THR A 56 -8.63 -1.65 -4.17
CA THR A 56 -9.68 -0.64 -4.14
C THR A 56 -9.18 0.70 -4.69
N ASP A 57 -10.04 1.37 -5.46
CA ASP A 57 -9.78 2.73 -5.94
C ASP A 57 -10.06 3.71 -4.79
N ASP A 58 -9.00 4.22 -4.16
CA ASP A 58 -9.14 5.30 -3.18
C ASP A 58 -8.96 6.65 -3.88
N ASP A 59 -10.09 7.29 -4.19
CA ASP A 59 -10.17 8.64 -4.73
C ASP A 59 -9.64 9.71 -3.75
N ALA A 60 -9.25 9.34 -2.53
CA ALA A 60 -8.64 10.27 -1.60
C ALA A 60 -7.39 10.92 -2.18
N CYS A 61 -7.33 12.25 -2.07
CA CYS A 61 -6.20 13.07 -2.51
C CYS A 61 -4.84 12.58 -1.95
N SER A 62 -4.85 12.00 -0.74
CA SER A 62 -3.66 11.42 -0.12
C SER A 62 -3.17 10.13 -0.80
N ALA A 63 -4.08 9.27 -1.27
CA ALA A 63 -3.72 8.05 -2.00
C ALA A 63 -3.12 8.39 -3.37
N GLN A 64 -3.72 9.34 -4.10
CA GLN A 64 -3.17 9.84 -5.37
C GLN A 64 -1.79 10.48 -5.19
N LEU A 65 -1.59 11.25 -4.11
CA LEU A 65 -0.29 11.83 -3.78
C LEU A 65 0.75 10.75 -3.50
N PHE A 66 0.38 9.71 -2.76
CA PHE A 66 1.23 8.57 -2.45
C PHE A 66 1.68 7.85 -3.74
N LEU A 67 0.76 7.57 -4.66
CA LEU A 67 1.07 6.95 -5.96
C LEU A 67 2.01 7.81 -6.82
N ARG A 68 1.89 9.14 -6.76
CA ARG A 68 2.83 10.05 -7.44
C ARG A 68 4.24 9.97 -6.83
N GLU A 69 4.33 9.96 -5.50
CA GLU A 69 5.61 9.82 -4.79
C GLU A 69 6.28 8.46 -5.05
N MET A 70 5.50 7.40 -5.29
CA MET A 70 6.07 6.11 -5.72
C MET A 70 6.85 6.21 -7.05
N GLN A 71 6.42 7.08 -7.97
CA GLN A 71 7.07 7.27 -9.29
C GLN A 71 8.23 8.26 -9.23
N ALA A 72 8.12 9.30 -8.40
CA ALA A 72 9.12 10.34 -8.24
C ALA A 72 9.32 10.65 -6.74
N PRO A 73 10.07 9.81 -6.02
CA PRO A 73 10.10 9.86 -4.56
C PRO A 73 10.89 11.06 -4.05
N SER A 74 10.28 11.80 -3.13
CA SER A 74 10.94 12.79 -2.28
C SER A 74 11.70 12.11 -1.14
N ALA A 75 12.66 12.82 -0.56
CA ALA A 75 13.39 12.33 0.62
C ALA A 75 12.44 12.02 1.80
N ILE A 76 11.45 12.89 2.02
CA ILE A 76 10.45 12.74 3.09
C ILE A 76 9.63 11.46 2.91
N PHE A 77 9.26 11.16 1.67
CA PHE A 77 8.55 9.93 1.35
C PHE A 77 9.41 8.69 1.59
N LEU A 78 10.67 8.69 1.11
CA LEU A 78 11.58 7.56 1.33
C LEU A 78 11.83 7.28 2.81
N GLU A 79 12.00 8.31 3.63
CA GLU A 79 12.12 8.16 5.09
C GLU A 79 10.88 7.51 5.71
N SER A 80 9.68 7.90 5.23
CA SER A 80 8.42 7.34 5.71
C SER A 80 8.22 5.90 5.25
N VAL A 81 8.58 5.57 4.01
CA VAL A 81 8.57 4.20 3.48
C VAL A 81 9.51 3.31 4.28
N ALA A 82 10.75 3.76 4.53
CA ALA A 82 11.73 2.99 5.29
C ALA A 82 11.27 2.72 6.73
N ARG A 83 10.63 3.70 7.36
CA ARG A 83 10.17 3.58 8.75
C ARG A 83 8.91 2.73 8.88
N ASP A 84 7.93 2.95 8.01
CA ASP A 84 6.55 2.50 8.25
C ASP A 84 6.12 1.39 7.28
N VAL A 85 6.59 1.42 6.02
CA VAL A 85 6.18 0.46 4.97
C VAL A 85 7.13 -0.73 4.89
N ALA A 86 8.44 -0.52 5.01
CA ALA A 86 9.43 -1.60 4.95
C ALA A 86 9.17 -2.72 5.97
N PRO A 87 8.82 -2.44 7.25
CA PRO A 87 8.51 -3.49 8.22
C PRO A 87 7.27 -4.31 7.84
N ILE A 88 6.29 -3.72 7.15
CA ILE A 88 5.10 -4.44 6.67
C ILE A 88 5.52 -5.41 5.56
N PHE A 89 6.33 -4.93 4.62
CA PHE A 89 6.83 -5.74 3.52
C PHE A 89 7.72 -6.89 4.00
N GLU A 90 8.59 -6.66 4.97
CA GLU A 90 9.42 -7.70 5.60
C GLU A 90 8.58 -8.80 6.24
N ARG A 91 7.48 -8.44 6.94
CA ARG A 91 6.53 -9.43 7.49
C ARG A 91 5.87 -10.24 6.38
N PHE A 92 5.57 -9.63 5.24
CA PHE A 92 4.99 -10.34 4.10
C PHE A 92 5.97 -11.32 3.47
N VAL A 93 7.24 -10.94 3.33
CA VAL A 93 8.28 -11.87 2.87
C VAL A 93 8.46 -13.02 3.86
N GLY A 94 8.49 -12.74 5.17
CA GLY A 94 8.56 -13.77 6.22
C GLY A 94 7.37 -14.73 6.19
N LEU A 95 6.17 -14.21 5.93
CA LEU A 95 4.97 -15.02 5.72
C LEU A 95 5.13 -15.96 4.53
N LEU A 96 5.60 -15.47 3.38
CA LEU A 96 5.84 -16.30 2.21
C LEU A 96 6.89 -17.38 2.48
N ALA A 97 7.97 -17.05 3.20
CA ALA A 97 8.99 -18.02 3.61
C ALA A 97 8.41 -19.13 4.48
N ARG A 98 7.61 -18.77 5.50
CA ARG A 98 6.91 -19.72 6.37
C ARG A 98 6.04 -20.70 5.58
N HIS A 99 5.22 -20.19 4.65
CA HIS A 99 4.35 -21.04 3.84
C HIS A 99 5.10 -21.85 2.77
N ALA A 100 6.31 -21.43 2.39
CA ALA A 100 7.21 -22.19 1.54
C ALA A 100 8.03 -23.24 2.31
N GLY A 101 7.90 -23.33 3.64
CA GLY A 101 8.68 -24.25 4.48
C GLY A 101 10.15 -23.87 4.59
N MET A 102 10.47 -22.58 4.46
CA MET A 102 11.83 -22.05 4.54
C MET A 102 12.08 -21.40 5.90
N ASP A 103 13.28 -21.63 6.46
CA ASP A 103 13.67 -21.04 7.75
C ASP A 103 13.89 -19.52 7.65
N GLU A 104 14.34 -19.04 6.49
CA GLU A 104 14.63 -17.62 6.24
C GLU A 104 14.15 -17.14 4.85
N PRO A 105 13.75 -15.86 4.74
CA PRO A 105 13.55 -15.18 3.46
C PRO A 105 14.73 -15.32 2.49
N THR A 106 14.43 -15.57 1.22
CA THR A 106 15.43 -15.54 0.14
C THR A 106 15.22 -14.36 -0.79
N PRO A 107 16.25 -13.96 -1.57
CA PRO A 107 16.08 -12.93 -2.60
C PRO A 107 14.96 -13.27 -3.60
N ALA A 108 14.73 -14.55 -3.90
CA ALA A 108 13.63 -14.99 -4.76
C ALA A 108 12.25 -14.72 -4.13
N LEU A 109 12.11 -14.92 -2.82
CA LEU A 109 10.87 -14.59 -2.10
C LEU A 109 10.63 -13.07 -2.01
N VAL A 110 11.70 -12.29 -1.86
CA VAL A 110 11.61 -10.82 -1.93
C VAL A 110 11.11 -10.38 -3.31
N GLN A 111 11.66 -10.97 -4.39
CA GLN A 111 11.20 -10.70 -5.76
C GLN A 111 9.74 -11.12 -5.97
N LEU A 112 9.34 -12.29 -5.45
CA LEU A 112 7.96 -12.74 -5.51
C LEU A 112 7.02 -11.77 -4.79
N ALA A 113 7.36 -11.35 -3.58
CA ALA A 113 6.58 -10.38 -2.81
C ALA A 113 6.43 -9.05 -3.56
N MET A 114 7.51 -8.55 -4.17
CA MET A 114 7.48 -7.34 -5.00
C MET A 114 6.54 -7.53 -6.20
N GLY A 115 6.60 -8.68 -6.87
CA GLY A 115 5.73 -9.00 -8.00
C GLY A 115 4.25 -9.07 -7.62
N LEU A 116 3.92 -9.75 -6.50
CA LEU A 116 2.55 -9.82 -5.99
C LEU A 116 1.99 -8.44 -5.67
N GLN A 117 2.78 -7.61 -4.98
CA GLN A 117 2.38 -6.24 -4.64
C GLN A 117 2.24 -5.36 -5.88
N ALA A 118 3.15 -5.49 -6.86
CA ALA A 118 3.08 -4.73 -8.12
C ALA A 118 1.82 -5.08 -8.92
N MET A 119 1.46 -6.36 -9.00
CA MET A 119 0.21 -6.77 -9.65
C MET A 119 -1.02 -6.16 -8.98
N ALA A 120 -1.08 -6.10 -7.65
CA ALA A 120 -2.21 -5.49 -6.96
C ALA A 120 -2.28 -3.97 -7.20
N HIS A 121 -1.15 -3.25 -7.13
CA HIS A 121 -1.11 -1.82 -7.46
C HIS A 121 -1.54 -1.52 -8.89
N ASP A 122 -1.20 -2.40 -9.85
CA ASP A 122 -1.58 -2.22 -11.26
C ASP A 122 -3.10 -2.15 -11.46
N TYR A 123 -3.87 -2.93 -10.67
CA TYR A 123 -5.33 -2.85 -10.67
C TYR A 123 -5.85 -1.47 -10.26
N ALA A 124 -5.29 -0.87 -9.19
CA ALA A 124 -5.68 0.47 -8.77
C ALA A 124 -5.22 1.55 -9.77
N MET A 125 -3.98 1.46 -10.27
CA MET A 125 -3.40 2.50 -11.13
C MET A 125 -3.96 2.52 -12.55
N SER A 126 -4.34 1.36 -13.08
CA SER A 126 -4.74 1.21 -14.48
C SER A 126 -6.21 0.80 -14.65
N ARG A 127 -7.03 0.91 -13.61
CA ARG A 127 -8.46 0.55 -13.63
C ARG A 127 -9.21 1.06 -14.87
N PRO A 128 -9.11 2.35 -15.27
CA PRO A 128 -9.80 2.84 -16.47
C PRO A 128 -9.31 2.18 -17.77
N LEU A 129 -8.03 1.80 -17.83
CA LEU A 129 -7.46 1.10 -18.97
C LEU A 129 -7.95 -0.35 -19.04
N MET A 130 -8.00 -1.04 -17.89
CA MET A 130 -8.55 -2.39 -17.79
C MET A 130 -10.03 -2.42 -18.19
N ASP A 131 -10.83 -1.46 -17.72
CA ASP A 131 -12.25 -1.34 -18.08
C ASP A 131 -12.45 -1.02 -19.57
N ALA A 132 -11.53 -0.26 -20.18
CA ALA A 132 -11.57 0.02 -21.62
C ALA A 132 -11.23 -1.20 -22.49
N PHE A 133 -10.29 -2.05 -22.04
CA PHE A 133 -9.92 -3.26 -22.77
C PHE A 133 -10.88 -4.43 -22.54
N TYR A 134 -11.36 -4.58 -21.30
CA TYR A 134 -12.19 -5.70 -20.87
C TYR A 134 -13.36 -5.21 -20.00
N PRO A 135 -14.36 -4.55 -20.60
CA PRO A 135 -15.53 -4.07 -19.88
C PRO A 135 -16.25 -5.26 -19.25
N GLY A 136 -16.23 -5.35 -17.92
CA GLY A 136 -16.83 -6.44 -17.14
C GLY A 136 -15.83 -7.32 -16.39
N LEU A 137 -14.52 -7.22 -16.64
CA LEU A 137 -13.51 -8.01 -15.92
C LEU A 137 -13.58 -7.82 -14.40
N LEU A 138 -13.94 -6.60 -13.98
CA LEU A 138 -13.94 -6.17 -12.58
C LEU A 138 -15.34 -5.72 -12.10
N ALA A 139 -16.38 -5.91 -12.92
CA ALA A 139 -17.73 -5.42 -12.65
C ALA A 139 -18.50 -6.24 -11.59
N ASP A 140 -18.06 -7.47 -11.32
CA ASP A 140 -18.70 -8.39 -10.37
C ASP A 140 -17.74 -8.83 -9.25
N ASP A 141 -16.65 -8.10 -8.97
CA ASP A 141 -15.80 -8.44 -7.82
C ASP A 141 -16.31 -7.71 -6.56
N PRO A 142 -16.98 -8.41 -5.62
CA PRO A 142 -17.48 -7.82 -4.38
C PRO A 142 -16.36 -7.34 -3.44
N ARG A 143 -15.09 -7.44 -3.85
CA ARG A 143 -13.93 -6.84 -3.18
C ARG A 143 -13.48 -5.51 -3.78
N LEU A 144 -14.05 -5.12 -4.92
CA LEU A 144 -13.76 -3.88 -5.65
C LEU A 144 -14.93 -2.87 -5.57
N GLU A 145 -16.09 -3.29 -5.04
CA GLU A 145 -17.21 -2.43 -4.62
C GLU A 145 -17.09 -2.02 -3.15
#